data_AF-A0A068YWG5-F1
#
_entry.id   AF-A0A068YWG5-F1
#
_cell.length_a   1.000
_cell.length_b   1.000
_cell.length_c   1.000
_cell.angle_alpha   90.00
_cell.angle_beta   90.00
_cell.angle_gamma   90.00
#
_symmetry.space_group_name_H-M   'P 1'
#
loop_
_entity.id
_entity.type
_entity.pdbx_description
1 polymer ?
#
loop_
_entity_poly.entity_id
_entity_poly.type
_entity_poly.pdbx_seq_one_letter_code
_entity_poly.pdbx_strand_id
1 'polypeptide(L)'
;MERTHTPLSVWFWAAYLVTSQTPGISAIQFQRQLGLSRYETAFQILHKLRVGMVRPDQDQIGGKPGEHVEVDETYVGGRTRGEGRGVHHKTIVAAAVEVRRRKRDSALNDRRNSRYAGRVRLAVVFDRGADALCGFVKSVVAPGARIITDDWGGYAGLTKYGYHHASVAERGDPHVAEEFMPIIHLVFSNLKTWLRGIHHGVSPQHLQAYLNEFTFRFNRRFYPFNAFRSLLGIAGDATSLTYAEFYATKSRPTTSSVAS
;
A
#
# COMPACT_ATOMS: atom_id res chain seq x y z
N MET A 1 18.55 0.96 -12.18
CA MET A 1 18.68 1.57 -13.54
C MET A 1 19.85 1.00 -14.32
N GLU A 2 20.71 0.19 -13.69
CA GLU A 2 21.86 -0.46 -14.33
C GLU A 2 21.42 -1.44 -15.45
N ARG A 3 22.22 -1.52 -16.53
CA ARG A 3 22.10 -2.51 -17.62
C ARG A 3 20.79 -2.50 -18.43
N THR A 4 20.11 -1.36 -18.52
CA THR A 4 18.94 -1.20 -19.40
C THR A 4 19.33 -0.51 -20.72
N HIS A 5 18.76 -0.96 -21.85
CA HIS A 5 18.90 -0.26 -23.14
C HIS A 5 18.10 1.06 -23.23
N THR A 6 17.32 1.38 -22.20
CA THR A 6 16.52 2.61 -22.12
C THR A 6 17.41 3.79 -21.69
N PRO A 7 17.41 4.94 -22.40
CA PRO A 7 18.20 6.10 -22.03
C PRO A 7 17.90 6.60 -20.61
N LEU A 8 18.92 7.07 -19.90
CA LEU A 8 18.79 7.54 -18.52
C LEU A 8 17.81 8.74 -18.40
N SER A 9 17.78 9.62 -19.41
CA SER A 9 16.81 10.72 -19.46
C SER A 9 15.35 10.24 -19.42
N VAL A 10 15.05 9.11 -20.07
CA VAL A 10 13.72 8.49 -20.04
C VAL A 10 13.39 7.99 -18.64
N TRP A 11 14.38 7.44 -17.91
CA TRP A 11 14.18 7.02 -16.50
C TRP A 11 13.87 8.20 -15.58
N PHE A 12 14.53 9.35 -15.76
CA PHE A 12 14.22 10.56 -14.99
C PHE A 12 12.82 11.08 -15.30
N TRP A 13 12.45 11.18 -16.58
CA TRP A 13 11.08 11.57 -16.96
C TRP A 13 10.04 10.59 -16.44
N ALA A 14 10.32 9.29 -16.53
CA ALA A 14 9.47 8.25 -15.97
C ALA A 14 9.23 8.43 -14.47
N ALA A 15 10.31 8.59 -13.69
CA ALA A 15 10.22 8.83 -12.26
C ALA A 15 9.45 10.12 -11.93
N TYR A 16 9.67 11.18 -12.72
CA TYR A 16 8.96 12.45 -12.57
C TYR A 16 7.46 12.30 -12.79
N LEU A 17 7.04 11.68 -13.90
CA LEU A 17 5.63 11.50 -14.24
C LEU A 17 4.88 10.68 -13.19
N VAL A 18 5.49 9.58 -12.73
CA VAL A 18 4.86 8.70 -11.74
C VAL A 18 4.72 9.39 -10.38
N THR A 19 5.71 10.18 -9.96
CA THR A 19 5.70 10.83 -8.63
C THR A 19 4.93 12.14 -8.56
N SER A 20 4.81 12.87 -9.68
CA SER A 20 4.19 14.21 -9.69
C SER A 20 2.69 14.20 -9.96
N GLN A 21 2.17 13.26 -10.75
CA GLN A 21 0.73 13.25 -11.10
C GLN A 21 -0.09 12.70 -9.94
N THR A 22 -0.82 13.53 -9.17
CA THR A 22 -1.56 13.14 -7.94
C THR A 22 -2.44 11.88 -8.06
N PRO A 23 -3.18 11.63 -9.16
CA PRO A 23 -3.95 10.41 -9.33
C PRO A 23 -3.11 9.18 -9.69
N GLY A 24 -1.87 9.33 -10.14
CA GLY A 24 -1.10 8.28 -10.81
C GLY A 24 -1.33 8.27 -12.32
N ILE A 25 -0.63 7.37 -13.02
CA ILE A 25 -0.62 7.32 -14.48
C ILE A 25 -0.82 5.88 -14.98
N SER A 26 -1.67 5.70 -15.99
CA SER A 26 -1.86 4.41 -16.64
C SER A 26 -0.66 4.07 -17.52
N ALA A 27 -0.38 2.79 -17.74
CA ALA A 27 0.75 2.37 -18.57
C ALA A 27 0.65 2.87 -20.03
N ILE A 28 -0.57 2.98 -20.57
CA ILE A 28 -0.82 3.52 -21.91
C ILE A 28 -0.51 5.02 -21.95
N GLN A 29 -0.97 5.79 -20.97
CA GLN A 29 -0.69 7.23 -20.92
C GLN A 29 0.80 7.49 -20.72
N PHE A 30 1.43 6.72 -19.84
CA PHE A 30 2.86 6.76 -19.59
C PHE A 30 3.68 6.45 -20.85
N GLN A 31 3.30 5.41 -21.59
CA GLN A 31 3.91 5.06 -22.88
C GLN A 31 3.85 6.23 -23.86
N ARG A 32 2.67 6.85 -24.02
CA ARG A 32 2.45 7.97 -24.94
C ARG A 32 3.28 9.20 -24.56
N GLN A 33 3.32 9.56 -23.28
CA GLN A 33 4.07 10.73 -22.81
C GLN A 33 5.59 10.57 -22.96
N LEU A 34 6.11 9.35 -22.86
CA LEU A 34 7.53 9.06 -23.04
C LEU A 34 7.91 8.68 -24.48
N GLY A 35 6.95 8.64 -25.41
CA GLY A 35 7.20 8.24 -26.80
C GLY A 35 7.71 6.80 -26.94
N LEU A 36 7.34 5.90 -26.01
CA LEU A 36 7.80 4.51 -26.03
C LEU A 36 7.03 3.70 -27.08
N SER A 37 7.74 2.94 -27.90
CA SER A 37 7.14 2.14 -28.98
C SER A 37 6.36 0.92 -28.48
N ARG A 38 6.79 0.33 -27.35
CA ARG A 38 6.22 -0.90 -26.80
C ARG A 38 5.54 -0.66 -25.45
N TYR A 39 4.35 -1.21 -25.29
CA TYR A 39 3.62 -1.18 -24.02
C TYR A 39 4.39 -1.91 -22.92
N GLU A 40 5.03 -3.02 -23.25
CA GLU A 40 5.79 -3.85 -22.31
C GLU A 40 6.96 -3.08 -21.69
N THR A 41 7.61 -2.23 -22.48
CA THR A 41 8.68 -1.35 -21.99
C THR A 41 8.14 -0.35 -20.96
N ALA A 42 7.02 0.31 -21.27
CA ALA A 42 6.35 1.22 -20.34
C ALA A 42 5.95 0.50 -19.04
N PHE A 43 5.34 -0.68 -19.17
CA PHE A 43 4.90 -1.51 -18.06
C PHE A 43 6.06 -1.95 -17.16
N GLN A 44 7.17 -2.40 -17.74
CA GLN A 44 8.36 -2.78 -16.99
C GLN A 44 9.02 -1.60 -16.27
N ILE A 45 9.12 -0.44 -16.92
CA ILE A 45 9.67 0.77 -16.29
C ILE A 45 8.83 1.13 -15.07
N LEU A 46 7.50 1.19 -15.23
CA LEU A 46 6.59 1.45 -14.12
C LEU A 46 6.79 0.46 -12.98
N HIS A 47 6.85 -0.83 -13.28
CA HIS A 47 7.03 -1.85 -12.23
C HIS A 47 8.37 -1.77 -11.53
N LYS A 48 9.45 -1.46 -12.24
CA LYS A 48 10.77 -1.21 -11.62
C LYS A 48 10.71 -0.02 -10.67
N LEU A 49 10.06 1.06 -11.06
CA LEU A 49 9.86 2.23 -10.19
C LEU A 49 9.01 1.89 -8.97
N ARG A 50 7.92 1.13 -9.14
CA ARG A 50 7.04 0.67 -8.05
C ARG A 50 7.76 -0.20 -7.01
N VAL A 51 8.69 -1.03 -7.44
CA VAL A 51 9.54 -1.81 -6.52
C VAL A 51 10.48 -0.87 -5.75
N GLY A 52 11.08 0.11 -6.43
CA GLY A 52 11.90 1.16 -5.82
C GLY A 52 11.13 2.19 -4.98
N MET A 53 9.81 2.05 -4.81
CA MET A 53 8.99 2.91 -3.95
C MET A 53 8.91 2.42 -2.49
N VAL A 54 9.54 1.29 -2.19
CA VAL A 54 9.66 0.75 -0.82
C VAL A 54 11.08 1.02 -0.33
N ARG A 55 11.19 1.74 0.80
CA ARG A 55 12.49 1.93 1.47
C ARG A 55 12.87 0.61 2.18
N PRO A 56 14.07 0.06 1.97
CA PRO A 56 14.51 -1.18 2.62
C PRO A 56 14.35 -1.13 4.14
N ASP A 57 14.80 -0.04 4.76
CA ASP A 57 14.72 0.17 6.22
C ASP A 57 13.50 1.04 6.59
N GLN A 58 12.33 0.75 6.03
CA GLN A 58 11.14 1.53 6.36
C GLN A 58 10.81 1.42 7.87
N ASP A 59 10.65 2.55 8.53
CA ASP A 59 10.31 2.55 9.95
C ASP A 59 8.90 1.96 10.16
N GLN A 60 8.70 1.34 11.31
CA GLN A 60 7.39 0.91 11.75
C GLN A 60 6.49 2.12 12.08
N ILE A 61 5.18 1.88 12.05
CA ILE A 61 4.14 2.88 12.35
C ILE A 61 3.57 2.69 13.75
N GLY A 62 3.00 3.74 14.33
CA GLY A 62 2.44 3.71 15.69
C GLY A 62 3.47 3.95 16.79
N GLY A 63 3.08 3.65 18.03
CA GLY A 63 3.93 3.81 19.23
C GLY A 63 3.96 5.22 19.84
N LYS A 64 3.31 6.21 19.20
CA LYS A 64 3.21 7.57 19.75
C LYS A 64 2.07 7.69 20.76
N PRO A 65 2.27 8.40 21.89
CA PRO A 65 1.20 8.66 22.85
C PRO A 65 0.00 9.37 22.19
N GLY A 66 -1.20 8.87 22.46
CA GLY A 66 -2.45 9.46 21.94
C GLY A 66 -2.77 9.13 20.48
N GLU A 67 -1.92 8.38 19.79
CA GLU A 67 -2.18 7.83 18.46
C GLU A 67 -2.45 6.32 18.56
N HIS A 68 -3.17 5.77 17.58
CA HIS A 68 -3.36 4.33 17.43
C HIS A 68 -3.24 3.93 15.96
N VAL A 69 -3.13 2.64 15.73
CA VAL A 69 -3.10 2.05 14.39
C VAL A 69 -4.39 1.26 14.19
N GLU A 70 -5.14 1.57 13.13
CA GLU A 70 -6.23 0.71 12.65
C GLU A 70 -5.62 -0.36 11.74
N VAL A 71 -5.99 -1.62 11.93
CA VAL A 71 -5.54 -2.77 11.11
C VAL A 71 -6.75 -3.60 10.72
N ASP A 72 -6.80 -3.96 9.44
CA ASP A 72 -7.89 -4.73 8.83
C ASP A 72 -7.38 -5.31 7.48
N GLU A 73 -8.20 -6.12 6.84
CA GLU A 73 -7.94 -6.71 5.55
C GLU A 73 -9.08 -6.47 4.55
N THR A 74 -8.74 -6.53 3.27
CA THR A 74 -9.74 -6.44 2.22
C THR A 74 -9.43 -7.32 1.03
N TYR A 75 -10.46 -7.64 0.26
CA TYR A 75 -10.31 -8.35 -1.00
C TYR A 75 -10.15 -7.37 -2.16
N VAL A 76 -9.12 -7.58 -2.98
CA VAL A 76 -8.86 -6.84 -4.21
C VAL A 76 -8.91 -7.79 -5.40
N GLY A 77 -9.49 -7.33 -6.52
CA GLY A 77 -9.59 -8.11 -7.75
C GLY A 77 -10.94 -8.80 -7.94
N GLY A 78 -10.95 -9.96 -8.60
CA GLY A 78 -12.16 -10.74 -8.84
C GLY A 78 -12.93 -10.43 -10.12
N ARG A 79 -12.35 -9.72 -11.10
CA ARG A 79 -12.87 -9.72 -12.48
C ARG A 79 -12.25 -10.88 -13.23
N THR A 80 -13.02 -11.95 -13.38
CA THR A 80 -12.65 -13.09 -14.22
C THR A 80 -13.42 -12.97 -15.53
N ARG A 81 -12.72 -12.87 -16.67
CA ARG A 81 -13.35 -13.01 -18.00
C ARG A 81 -13.27 -14.49 -18.39
N GLY A 82 -14.41 -15.15 -18.57
CA GLY A 82 -14.49 -16.48 -19.18
C GLY A 82 -14.63 -17.69 -18.24
N GLU A 83 -14.58 -17.53 -16.91
CA GLU A 83 -14.61 -18.68 -15.97
C GLU A 83 -15.95 -18.87 -15.22
N GLY A 84 -17.05 -18.35 -15.77
CA GLY A 84 -18.39 -18.54 -15.20
C GLY A 84 -18.68 -17.72 -13.93
N ARG A 85 -19.92 -17.81 -13.43
CA ARG A 85 -20.36 -17.13 -12.20
C ARG A 85 -19.77 -17.85 -10.97
N GLY A 86 -19.01 -17.12 -10.14
CA GLY A 86 -18.58 -17.58 -8.81
C GLY A 86 -17.08 -17.80 -8.62
N VAL A 87 -16.29 -17.91 -9.70
CA VAL A 87 -14.83 -18.01 -9.60
C VAL A 87 -14.24 -16.61 -9.43
N HIS A 88 -13.94 -16.25 -8.19
CA HIS A 88 -13.35 -14.97 -7.82
C HIS A 88 -11.87 -15.16 -7.45
N HIS A 89 -10.96 -14.80 -8.35
CA HIS A 89 -9.53 -14.63 -8.03
C HIS A 89 -9.33 -13.33 -7.25
N LYS A 90 -9.84 -13.30 -6.02
CA LYS A 90 -9.65 -12.19 -5.09
C LYS A 90 -8.37 -12.43 -4.30
N THR A 91 -7.55 -11.41 -4.20
CA THR A 91 -6.33 -11.41 -3.39
C THR A 91 -6.61 -10.68 -2.09
N ILE A 92 -6.15 -11.24 -0.97
CA ILE A 92 -6.28 -10.62 0.35
C ILE A 92 -5.16 -9.59 0.51
N VAL A 93 -5.54 -8.39 0.92
CA VAL A 93 -4.64 -7.29 1.22
C VAL A 93 -4.85 -6.87 2.66
N ALA A 94 -3.81 -7.01 3.48
CA ALA A 94 -3.78 -6.45 4.83
C ALA A 94 -3.32 -4.99 4.78
N ALA A 95 -3.90 -4.15 5.64
CA ALA A 95 -3.51 -2.76 5.79
C ALA A 95 -3.31 -2.40 7.26
N ALA A 96 -2.41 -1.46 7.52
CA ALA A 96 -2.25 -0.82 8.80
C ALA A 96 -2.10 0.69 8.58
N VAL A 97 -2.86 1.51 9.30
CA VAL A 97 -2.86 2.98 9.14
C VAL A 97 -2.80 3.69 10.47
N GLU A 98 -1.89 4.67 10.58
CA GLU A 98 -1.84 5.57 11.74
C GLU A 98 -3.08 6.47 11.76
N VAL A 99 -3.74 6.57 12.91
CA VAL A 99 -4.83 7.50 13.13
C VAL A 99 -4.33 8.67 13.94
N ARG A 100 -4.32 9.86 13.32
CA ARG A 100 -3.85 11.10 13.93
C ARG A 100 -5.01 12.05 14.16
N ARG A 101 -4.88 12.96 15.12
CA ARG A 101 -5.86 14.02 15.38
C ARG A 101 -5.29 15.38 14.97
N ARG A 102 -6.12 16.22 14.36
CA ARG A 102 -5.77 17.63 14.12
C ARG A 102 -5.75 18.38 15.45
N LYS A 103 -4.76 19.26 15.64
CA LYS A 103 -4.81 20.24 16.73
C LYS A 103 -6.02 21.14 16.52
N ARG A 104 -6.74 21.45 17.61
CA ARG A 104 -7.87 22.38 17.58
C ARG A 104 -7.33 23.81 17.53
N ASP A 105 -7.11 24.34 16.34
CA ASP A 105 -6.59 25.71 16.18
C ASP A 105 -7.71 26.77 16.05
N SER A 106 -8.99 26.38 15.87
CA SER A 106 -10.11 27.33 15.94
C SER A 106 -11.47 26.65 16.17
N ALA A 107 -12.41 27.38 16.78
CA ALA A 107 -13.80 26.97 17.03
C ALA A 107 -14.62 26.70 15.75
N LEU A 108 -14.09 27.06 14.57
CA LEU A 108 -14.73 26.86 13.26
C LEU A 108 -14.50 25.46 12.66
N ASN A 109 -13.63 24.64 13.27
CA ASN A 109 -13.34 23.28 12.82
C ASN A 109 -14.10 22.23 13.65
N ASP A 110 -15.38 22.45 13.93
CA ASP A 110 -16.28 21.45 14.51
C ASP A 110 -16.72 20.42 13.45
N ARG A 111 -15.75 19.85 12.73
CA ARG A 111 -16.00 18.66 11.91
C ARG A 111 -15.99 17.47 12.86
N ARG A 112 -17.10 16.74 12.90
CA ARG A 112 -17.33 15.47 13.64
C ARG A 112 -16.20 14.44 13.58
N ASN A 113 -15.20 14.59 12.71
CA ASN A 113 -14.02 13.73 12.67
C ASN A 113 -12.73 14.58 12.63
N SER A 114 -12.18 14.91 13.80
CA SER A 114 -10.84 15.51 13.95
C SER A 114 -9.71 14.53 13.57
N ARG A 115 -10.07 13.27 13.29
CA ARG A 115 -9.17 12.20 12.86
C ARG A 115 -8.78 12.35 11.39
N TYR A 116 -7.54 12.03 11.08
CA TYR A 116 -7.05 11.88 9.71
C TYR A 116 -5.98 10.79 9.64
N ALA A 117 -5.81 10.21 8.46
CA ALA A 117 -4.79 9.19 8.26
C ALA A 117 -3.38 9.77 8.40
N GLY A 118 -2.48 9.08 9.09
CA GLY A 118 -1.04 9.33 9.06
C GLY A 118 -0.39 8.56 7.92
N ARG A 119 0.60 7.73 8.26
CA ARG A 119 1.22 6.78 7.34
C ARG A 119 0.40 5.48 7.25
N VAL A 120 0.41 4.86 6.07
CA VAL A 120 -0.20 3.57 5.77
C VAL A 120 0.87 2.54 5.39
N ARG A 121 0.53 1.27 5.60
CA ARG A 121 1.29 0.08 5.21
C ARG A 121 0.30 -0.92 4.60
N LEU A 122 0.64 -1.50 3.45
CA LEU A 122 -0.21 -2.41 2.69
C LEU A 122 0.61 -3.59 2.18
N ALA A 123 0.09 -4.80 2.35
CA ALA A 123 0.72 -6.00 1.81
C ALA A 123 -0.31 -7.04 1.36
N VAL A 124 0.01 -7.75 0.29
CA VAL A 124 -0.67 -9.00 -0.05
C VAL A 124 -0.33 -10.03 1.00
N VAL A 125 -1.35 -10.70 1.55
CA VAL A 125 -1.22 -11.81 2.49
C VAL A 125 -1.83 -13.08 1.88
N PHE A 126 -1.31 -14.24 2.29
CA PHE A 126 -1.69 -15.52 1.69
C PHE A 126 -3.07 -16.00 2.15
N ASP A 127 -3.45 -15.72 3.40
CA ASP A 127 -4.78 -15.99 3.94
C ASP A 127 -5.15 -14.97 5.05
N ARG A 128 -6.30 -15.21 5.72
CA ARG A 128 -6.77 -14.44 6.90
C ARG A 128 -6.38 -15.12 8.22
N GLY A 129 -5.40 -16.02 8.21
CA GLY A 129 -4.93 -16.74 9.37
C GLY A 129 -4.10 -15.86 10.31
N ALA A 130 -3.97 -16.29 11.56
CA ALA A 130 -3.24 -15.54 12.58
C ALA A 130 -1.77 -15.32 12.21
N ASP A 131 -1.10 -16.32 11.63
CA ASP A 131 0.30 -16.20 11.20
C ASP A 131 0.49 -15.13 10.13
N ALA A 132 -0.42 -15.09 9.14
CA ALA A 132 -0.39 -14.09 8.08
C ALA A 132 -0.63 -12.68 8.61
N LEU A 133 -1.73 -12.49 9.35
CA LEU A 133 -2.17 -11.17 9.80
C LEU A 133 -1.32 -10.63 10.94
N CYS A 134 -1.03 -11.42 11.98
CA CYS A 134 -0.14 -10.99 13.05
C CYS A 134 1.31 -10.85 12.55
N GLY A 135 1.75 -11.69 11.60
CA GLY A 135 3.05 -11.56 10.95
C GLY A 135 3.17 -10.23 10.20
N PHE A 136 2.15 -9.85 9.43
CA PHE A 136 2.07 -8.53 8.79
C PHE A 136 2.18 -7.41 9.83
N VAL A 137 1.35 -7.43 10.88
CA VAL A 137 1.36 -6.41 11.94
C VAL A 137 2.74 -6.27 12.57
N LYS A 138 3.38 -7.38 12.95
CA LYS A 138 4.74 -7.39 13.52
C LYS A 138 5.78 -6.78 12.59
N SER A 139 5.62 -6.94 11.28
CA SER A 139 6.56 -6.38 10.31
C SER A 139 6.43 -4.87 10.12
N VAL A 140 5.28 -4.27 10.43
CA VAL A 140 5.00 -2.85 10.09
C VAL A 140 4.59 -1.96 11.24
N VAL A 141 4.14 -2.50 12.37
CA VAL A 141 3.68 -1.75 13.54
C VAL A 141 4.71 -1.84 14.66
N ALA A 142 4.97 -0.71 15.33
CA ALA A 142 5.93 -0.65 16.42
C ALA A 142 5.43 -1.48 17.63
N PRO A 143 6.31 -2.27 18.29
CA PRO A 143 5.95 -3.00 19.51
C PRO A 143 5.33 -2.06 20.57
N GLY A 144 4.36 -2.56 21.33
CA GLY A 144 3.66 -1.75 22.34
C GLY A 144 2.69 -0.70 21.76
N ALA A 145 2.53 -0.59 20.44
CA ALA A 145 1.53 0.31 19.87
C ALA A 145 0.11 -0.12 20.24
N ARG A 146 -0.78 0.87 20.32
CA ARG A 146 -2.23 0.65 20.40
C ARG A 146 -2.77 0.28 19.03
N ILE A 147 -3.42 -0.87 18.94
CA ILE A 147 -3.99 -1.41 17.70
C ILE A 147 -5.51 -1.56 17.87
N ILE A 148 -6.25 -1.13 16.86
CA ILE A 148 -7.69 -1.36 16.74
C ILE A 148 -7.92 -2.24 15.51
N THR A 149 -8.61 -3.36 15.68
CA THR A 149 -9.01 -4.26 14.59
C THR A 149 -10.49 -4.57 14.66
N ASP A 150 -11.01 -5.21 13.62
CA ASP A 150 -12.30 -5.89 13.71
C ASP A 150 -12.21 -7.07 14.69
N ASP A 151 -13.35 -7.72 14.97
CA ASP A 151 -13.44 -8.88 15.84
C ASP A 151 -13.06 -10.20 15.12
N TRP A 152 -12.18 -10.14 14.12
CA TRP A 152 -11.71 -11.32 13.42
C TRP A 152 -10.69 -12.10 14.26
N GLY A 153 -10.90 -13.41 14.38
CA GLY A 153 -10.06 -14.30 15.20
C GLY A 153 -8.58 -14.32 14.81
N GLY A 154 -8.23 -13.94 13.58
CA GLY A 154 -6.84 -13.82 13.12
C GLY A 154 -6.01 -12.78 13.89
N TYR A 155 -6.64 -11.83 14.58
CA TYR A 155 -5.95 -10.82 15.39
C TYR A 155 -5.84 -11.17 16.88
N ALA A 156 -6.42 -12.29 17.33
CA ALA A 156 -6.47 -12.66 18.75
C ALA A 156 -5.07 -12.82 19.41
N GLY A 157 -4.02 -13.03 18.62
CA GLY A 157 -2.64 -13.16 19.10
C GLY A 157 -1.95 -11.83 19.47
N LEU A 158 -2.48 -10.68 19.04
CA LEU A 158 -1.78 -9.40 19.15
C LEU A 158 -1.43 -9.00 20.60
N THR A 159 -2.34 -9.21 21.55
CA THR A 159 -2.06 -8.96 22.97
C THR A 159 -0.89 -9.79 23.49
N LYS A 160 -0.79 -11.06 23.08
CA LYS A 160 0.31 -11.96 23.47
C LYS A 160 1.65 -11.51 22.88
N TYR A 161 1.62 -10.84 21.74
CA TYR A 161 2.80 -10.25 21.11
C TYR A 161 3.19 -8.87 21.66
N GLY A 162 2.54 -8.41 22.74
CA GLY A 162 2.89 -7.17 23.43
C GLY A 162 2.25 -5.91 22.85
N TYR A 163 1.19 -6.03 22.04
CA TYR A 163 0.42 -4.87 21.56
C TYR A 163 -0.73 -4.55 22.51
N HIS A 164 -1.09 -3.26 22.60
CA HIS A 164 -2.33 -2.84 23.26
C HIS A 164 -3.49 -2.97 22.27
N HIS A 165 -4.01 -4.20 22.13
CA HIS A 165 -5.02 -4.55 21.15
C HIS A 165 -6.44 -4.34 21.67
N ALA A 166 -7.29 -3.71 20.86
CA ALA A 166 -8.72 -3.60 21.06
C ALA A 166 -9.45 -4.10 19.82
N SER A 167 -10.34 -5.09 19.99
CA SER A 167 -11.21 -5.59 18.93
C SER A 167 -12.54 -4.85 18.90
N VAL A 168 -13.05 -4.59 17.70
CA VAL A 168 -14.35 -3.95 17.46
C VAL A 168 -15.26 -4.94 16.75
N ALA A 169 -16.37 -5.31 17.41
CA ALA A 169 -17.38 -6.17 16.81
C ALA A 169 -18.25 -5.38 15.82
N GLU A 170 -17.76 -5.17 14.60
CA GLU A 170 -18.49 -4.44 13.55
C GLU A 170 -19.77 -5.18 13.12
N ARG A 171 -19.74 -6.52 13.09
CA ARG A 171 -20.87 -7.39 12.68
C ARG A 171 -21.55 -6.98 11.36
N GLY A 172 -20.82 -6.29 10.47
CA GLY A 172 -21.34 -5.79 9.20
C GLY A 172 -22.19 -4.52 9.31
N ASP A 173 -22.22 -3.84 10.46
CA ASP A 173 -22.87 -2.54 10.62
C ASP A 173 -21.95 -1.40 10.17
N PRO A 174 -22.30 -0.67 9.09
CA PRO A 174 -21.50 0.45 8.60
C PRO A 174 -21.32 1.58 9.61
N HIS A 175 -22.24 1.74 10.56
CA HIS A 175 -22.14 2.81 11.57
C HIS A 175 -21.04 2.52 12.58
N VAL A 176 -20.89 1.26 12.99
CA VAL A 176 -19.82 0.81 13.89
C VAL A 176 -18.46 0.95 13.19
N ALA A 177 -18.37 0.50 11.94
CA ALA A 177 -17.19 0.69 11.10
C ALA A 177 -16.78 2.18 10.98
N GLU A 178 -17.73 3.07 10.69
CA GLU A 178 -17.48 4.52 10.56
C GLU A 178 -17.11 5.19 11.90
N GLU A 179 -17.63 4.68 13.03
CA GLU A 179 -17.32 5.20 14.35
C GLU A 179 -15.92 4.79 14.81
N PHE A 180 -15.61 3.49 14.73
CA PHE A 180 -14.44 2.91 15.36
C PHE A 180 -13.23 2.74 14.44
N MET A 181 -13.43 2.42 13.16
CA MET A 181 -12.36 2.16 12.19
C MET A 181 -12.50 2.93 10.85
N PRO A 182 -12.86 4.23 10.85
CA PRO A 182 -13.17 4.95 9.61
C PRO A 182 -11.95 5.17 8.71
N ILE A 183 -10.74 5.22 9.26
CA ILE A 183 -9.56 5.62 8.50
C ILE A 183 -9.09 4.48 7.60
N ILE A 184 -9.09 3.24 8.09
CA ILE A 184 -8.69 2.08 7.31
C ILE A 184 -9.71 1.74 6.22
N HIS A 185 -11.00 1.87 6.50
CA HIS A 185 -12.05 1.70 5.47
C HIS A 185 -12.00 2.79 4.40
N LEU A 186 -11.66 4.02 4.78
CA LEU A 186 -11.37 5.09 3.82
C LEU A 186 -10.15 4.75 2.95
N VAL A 187 -9.08 4.22 3.54
CA VAL A 187 -7.89 3.74 2.80
C VAL A 187 -8.29 2.67 1.79
N PHE A 188 -9.07 1.67 2.17
CA PHE A 188 -9.53 0.62 1.26
C PHE A 188 -10.42 1.15 0.14
N SER A 189 -11.33 2.07 0.45
CA SER A 189 -12.19 2.72 -0.55
C SER A 189 -11.37 3.49 -1.57
N ASN A 190 -10.37 4.25 -1.11
CA ASN A 190 -9.44 4.98 -1.98
C ASN A 190 -8.59 4.04 -2.84
N LEU A 191 -8.05 2.97 -2.25
CA LEU A 191 -7.26 1.97 -2.97
C LEU A 191 -8.09 1.32 -4.10
N LYS A 192 -9.29 0.83 -3.79
CA LYS A 192 -10.18 0.19 -4.78
C LYS A 192 -10.59 1.17 -5.88
N THR A 193 -10.86 2.42 -5.53
CA THR A 193 -11.20 3.49 -6.49
C THR A 193 -10.03 3.78 -7.41
N TRP A 194 -8.82 3.91 -6.86
CA TRP A 194 -7.60 4.16 -7.62
C TRP A 194 -7.29 3.03 -8.60
N LEU A 195 -7.32 1.77 -8.14
CA LEU A 195 -7.09 0.60 -8.98
C LEU A 195 -8.11 0.49 -10.12
N ARG A 196 -9.38 0.79 -9.85
CA ARG A 196 -10.46 0.72 -10.86
C ARG A 196 -10.41 1.88 -11.85
N GLY A 197 -10.10 3.08 -11.36
CA GLY A 197 -10.12 4.31 -12.15
C GLY A 197 -8.92 4.46 -13.07
N ILE A 198 -7.70 4.22 -12.57
CA ILE A 198 -6.46 4.47 -13.31
C ILE A 198 -5.94 3.22 -14.02
N HIS A 199 -6.10 2.06 -13.39
CA HIS A 199 -5.48 0.81 -13.85
C HIS A 199 -6.50 -0.19 -14.42
N HIS A 200 -7.80 0.04 -14.21
CA HIS A 200 -8.89 -0.83 -14.65
C HIS A 200 -8.80 -2.29 -14.17
N GLY A 201 -8.06 -2.52 -13.08
CA GLY A 201 -7.78 -3.84 -12.52
C GLY A 201 -6.30 -4.21 -12.58
N VAL A 202 -5.89 -5.11 -11.70
CA VAL A 202 -4.50 -5.57 -11.57
C VAL A 202 -4.54 -7.07 -11.30
N SER A 203 -3.64 -7.83 -11.95
CA SER A 203 -3.50 -9.26 -11.70
C SER A 203 -2.91 -9.53 -10.30
N PRO A 204 -3.24 -10.65 -9.65
CA PRO A 204 -2.67 -11.01 -8.34
C PRO A 204 -1.14 -10.95 -8.31
N GLN A 205 -0.49 -11.42 -9.37
CA GLN A 205 0.97 -11.43 -9.52
C GLN A 205 1.62 -10.05 -9.37
N HIS A 206 0.94 -8.99 -9.83
CA HIS A 206 1.49 -7.64 -9.85
C HIS A 206 0.97 -6.76 -8.73
N LEU A 207 -0.05 -7.21 -7.97
CA LEU A 207 -0.79 -6.39 -7.02
C LEU A 207 0.13 -5.71 -5.99
N GLN A 208 1.12 -6.41 -5.45
CA GLN A 208 2.02 -5.85 -4.45
C GLN A 208 2.77 -4.59 -4.97
N ALA A 209 3.19 -4.56 -6.23
CA ALA A 209 3.85 -3.39 -6.80
C ALA A 209 2.90 -2.17 -6.84
N TYR A 210 1.61 -2.38 -7.09
CA TYR A 210 0.61 -1.31 -7.05
C TYR A 210 0.32 -0.86 -5.61
N LEU A 211 0.32 -1.78 -4.64
CA LEU A 211 0.22 -1.42 -3.23
C LEU A 211 1.42 -0.58 -2.78
N ASN A 212 2.62 -0.87 -3.28
CA ASN A 212 3.83 -0.07 -3.00
C ASN A 212 3.67 1.36 -3.54
N GLU A 213 3.17 1.52 -4.77
CA GLU A 213 2.89 2.84 -5.35
C GLU A 213 1.84 3.60 -4.53
N PHE A 214 0.71 2.96 -4.23
CA PHE A 214 -0.35 3.57 -3.45
C PHE A 214 0.18 4.03 -2.08
N THR A 215 0.92 3.15 -1.39
CA THR A 215 1.53 3.44 -0.08
C THR A 215 2.51 4.61 -0.17
N PHE A 216 3.40 4.62 -1.17
CA PHE A 216 4.39 5.66 -1.37
C PHE A 216 3.76 7.04 -1.57
N ARG A 217 2.73 7.10 -2.42
CA ARG A 217 1.99 8.33 -2.74
C ARG A 217 1.18 8.79 -1.55
N PHE A 218 0.44 7.90 -0.91
CA PHE A 218 -0.37 8.20 0.25
C PHE A 218 0.48 8.78 1.38
N ASN A 219 1.64 8.18 1.66
CA ASN A 219 2.52 8.63 2.74
C ASN A 219 3.22 9.98 2.46
N ARG A 220 3.22 10.44 1.21
CA ARG A 220 3.86 11.69 0.78
C ARG A 220 2.88 12.77 0.33
N ARG A 221 1.57 12.53 0.44
CA ARG A 221 0.52 13.44 -0.07
C ARG A 221 0.54 14.84 0.52
N PHE A 222 1.14 15.03 1.69
CA PHE A 222 1.31 16.36 2.31
C PHE A 222 2.56 17.11 1.83
N TYR A 223 3.50 16.41 1.19
CA TYR A 223 4.78 16.96 0.69
C TYR A 223 5.10 16.43 -0.72
N PRO A 224 4.22 16.67 -1.72
CA PRO A 224 4.33 16.05 -3.04
C PRO A 224 5.62 16.42 -3.78
N PHE A 225 6.17 17.61 -3.55
CA PHE A 225 7.43 18.07 -4.15
C PHE A 225 8.65 17.21 -3.79
N ASN A 226 8.60 16.48 -2.66
CA ASN A 226 9.68 15.59 -2.24
C ASN A 226 9.57 14.18 -2.83
N ALA A 227 8.46 13.84 -3.49
CA ALA A 227 8.21 12.48 -3.98
C ALA A 227 9.23 12.06 -5.05
N PHE A 228 9.53 12.94 -6.02
CA PHE A 228 10.51 12.65 -7.05
C PHE A 228 11.92 12.40 -6.46
N ARG A 229 12.40 13.32 -5.62
CA ARG A 229 13.70 13.19 -4.94
C ARG A 229 13.76 11.93 -4.07
N SER A 230 12.69 11.63 -3.33
CA SER A 230 12.59 10.41 -2.51
C SER A 230 12.71 9.15 -3.37
N LEU A 231 12.01 9.10 -4.51
CA LEU A 231 12.04 7.94 -5.39
C LEU A 231 13.45 7.73 -5.95
N LEU A 232 14.11 8.79 -6.40
CA LEU A 232 15.48 8.67 -6.91
C LEU A 232 16.46 8.18 -5.84
N GLY A 233 16.34 8.69 -4.60
CA GLY A 233 17.16 8.23 -3.49
C GLY A 233 16.95 6.74 -3.20
N ILE A 234 15.69 6.30 -3.04
CA ILE A 234 15.37 4.90 -2.71
C ILE A 234 15.72 3.96 -3.88
N ALA A 235 15.39 4.35 -5.11
CA ALA A 235 15.63 3.53 -6.29
C ALA A 235 17.11 3.42 -6.67
N GLY A 236 17.97 4.31 -6.13
CA GLY A 236 19.43 4.19 -6.22
C GLY A 236 19.96 2.97 -5.45
N ASP A 237 19.36 2.67 -4.31
CA ASP A 237 19.78 1.58 -3.41
C ASP A 237 19.03 0.26 -3.65
N ALA A 238 17.99 0.27 -4.49
CA ALA A 238 17.14 -0.89 -4.73
C ALA A 238 17.71 -1.82 -5.83
N THR A 239 17.78 -3.11 -5.54
CA THR A 239 18.11 -4.14 -6.54
C THR A 239 17.04 -4.20 -7.64
N SER A 240 17.46 -4.04 -8.89
CA SER A 240 16.52 -4.00 -10.02
C SER A 240 15.86 -5.35 -10.26
N LEU A 241 14.56 -5.33 -10.56
CA LEU A 241 13.83 -6.53 -10.98
C LEU A 241 14.25 -6.96 -12.40
N THR A 242 14.61 -8.22 -12.59
CA THR A 242 14.91 -8.79 -13.91
C THR A 242 13.63 -9.13 -14.68
N TYR A 243 13.74 -9.31 -16.00
CA TYR A 243 12.59 -9.70 -16.85
C TYR A 243 12.02 -11.06 -16.44
N ALA A 244 12.89 -12.04 -16.14
CA ALA A 244 12.49 -13.37 -15.71
C ALA A 244 11.76 -13.33 -14.35
N GLU A 245 12.28 -12.55 -13.40
CA GLU A 245 11.63 -12.35 -12.09
C GLU A 245 10.29 -11.61 -12.22
N PHE A 246 10.16 -10.70 -13.19
CA PHE A 246 8.94 -9.94 -13.40
C PHE A 246 7.75 -10.82 -13.81
N TYR A 247 8.00 -11.85 -14.61
CA TYR A 247 6.98 -12.79 -15.07
C TYR A 247 6.97 -14.10 -14.29
N ALA A 248 7.89 -14.30 -13.33
CA ALA A 248 7.87 -15.45 -12.45
C ALA A 248 6.63 -15.42 -11.54
N THR A 249 6.01 -16.58 -11.32
CA THR A 249 4.78 -16.74 -10.54
C THR A 249 4.96 -16.54 -9.02
N LYS A 250 6.21 -16.36 -8.54
CA LYS A 250 6.52 -16.21 -7.11
C LYS A 250 6.68 -14.74 -6.74
N SER A 251 5.85 -14.24 -5.84
CA SER A 251 6.02 -12.92 -5.22
C SER A 251 7.28 -12.91 -4.35
N ARG A 252 8.10 -11.85 -4.44
CA ARG A 252 9.15 -11.60 -3.44
C ARG A 252 8.49 -11.07 -2.15
N PRO A 253 8.87 -11.57 -0.97
CA PRO A 253 8.61 -10.85 0.27
C PRO A 253 9.31 -9.50 0.22
N THR A 254 8.62 -8.44 0.62
CA THR A 254 9.15 -7.06 0.67
C THR A 254 10.13 -6.83 1.81
N THR A 255 10.43 -7.84 2.62
CA THR A 255 11.41 -7.82 3.69
C THR A 255 12.61 -8.69 3.32
N SER A 256 13.77 -8.06 3.17
CA SER A 256 15.04 -8.76 3.29
C SER A 256 15.13 -9.31 4.71
N SER A 257 15.00 -10.63 4.88
CA SER A 257 15.50 -11.27 6.09
C SER A 257 17.00 -11.05 6.11
N VAL A 258 17.47 -10.13 6.95
CA VAL A 258 18.87 -10.11 7.32
C VAL A 258 19.05 -11.35 8.19
N ALA A 259 19.62 -12.40 7.60
CA ALA A 259 20.16 -13.50 8.36
C ALA A 259 21.37 -12.97 9.13
N SER A 260 21.29 -13.02 10.45
CA SER A 260 22.40 -12.89 11.39
C SER A 260 22.13 -13.88 12.50
#